data_AF-A0A836XKT7-F1
#
_entry.id   AF-A0A836XKT7-F1
#
_cell.length_a   1.000
_cell.length_b   1.000
_cell.length_c   1.000
_cell.angle_alpha   90.00
_cell.angle_beta   90.00
_cell.angle_gamma   90.00
#
_symmetry.space_group_name_H-M   'P 1'
#
loop_
_entity.id
_entity.type
_entity.pdbx_description
1 polymer ?
#
loop_
_entity_poly.entity_id
_entity_poly.type
_entity_poly.pdbx_seq_one_letter_code
_entity_poly.pdbx_strand_id
1 'polypeptide(L)'
;TVSSAGGRRGAQMATFDVSHPDVFDFVRAKREDGRLRQFNLSLLITEEFITAVRADGDWDLTFPISAKEVDGGIDMKGDNVVWKHFPTTEGYVTNEQGLVACRIYETIRAQKLWNAIMSSTYDYAEPGFILIDQVNKNNNNWFCEDIRATNPCGEQPLPPYGSCLLGSVNLTKFVRNPFAEDAFFDWDEYAEVVGVFTRMLDNVVEINGLPLEEQRKEIEYKRRHGMGFLGLGSAMTMLRMKYGDPASLEFTERVAQDMAVAGLSVGLELAREKGPAPIMEDEFDVTAALLFKQPDLAKDGIKVGDKIKGKVLIGKYSQYMQQVAKADPKLIESIIEDGCRFSHHSSIAPTGTISLSLANNVSNGIEPSFAHHYSRNVIREGKKSKEKVDVFSYELLSYRTLVNSKAMPFSADAEEALPEYFLSSENIEPKAHVDVQAAAQKWVDSSISKTINVPTDCEYEAFKDIYLYAAEKGLKGCTTFRFNPEAFQGVLVKESDLENTIYSFTLEDGSTVEFKGNEEVEYDGETHTAANLFDALKEGYYGKF
;
A
#
# COMPACT_ATOMS: atom_id res chain seq x y z
N THR A 1 -22.11 -9.60 -8.65
CA THR A 1 -20.87 -8.81 -8.80
C THR A 1 -20.83 -8.27 -10.21
N VAL A 2 -20.58 -6.98 -10.41
CA VAL A 2 -20.37 -6.44 -11.76
C VAL A 2 -18.99 -6.94 -12.22
N SER A 3 -18.96 -7.78 -13.27
CA SER A 3 -17.72 -8.22 -13.92
C SER A 3 -17.04 -7.01 -14.54
N SER A 4 -15.73 -6.87 -14.38
CA SER A 4 -14.96 -6.02 -15.30
C SER A 4 -14.90 -6.71 -16.68
N ALA A 5 -14.68 -5.94 -17.75
CA ALA A 5 -14.59 -6.49 -19.10
C ALA A 5 -13.58 -7.67 -19.17
N GLY A 6 -13.98 -8.78 -19.79
CA GLY A 6 -13.12 -9.96 -19.98
C GLY A 6 -13.10 -10.98 -18.84
N GLY A 7 -14.10 -11.02 -17.96
CA GLY A 7 -14.26 -12.07 -16.95
C GLY A 7 -13.38 -11.92 -15.70
N ARG A 8 -12.61 -10.83 -15.58
CA ARG A 8 -11.89 -10.48 -14.35
C ARG A 8 -12.88 -9.99 -13.29
N ARG A 9 -12.84 -10.64 -12.13
CA ARG A 9 -13.63 -10.27 -10.96
C ARG A 9 -13.13 -8.91 -10.42
N GLY A 10 -14.04 -8.02 -10.03
CA GLY A 10 -13.67 -6.75 -9.41
C GLY A 10 -13.10 -6.98 -8.01
N ALA A 11 -11.94 -6.39 -7.71
CA ALA A 11 -11.35 -6.38 -6.37
C ALA A 11 -11.91 -5.21 -5.56
N GLN A 12 -12.46 -5.49 -4.38
CA GLN A 12 -12.98 -4.49 -3.45
C GLN A 12 -12.11 -4.45 -2.20
N MET A 13 -12.05 -3.31 -1.50
CA MET A 13 -11.44 -3.21 -0.17
C MET A 13 -12.56 -3.01 0.85
N ALA A 14 -12.60 -3.84 1.89
CA ALA A 14 -13.41 -3.60 3.08
C ALA A 14 -12.47 -3.24 4.24
N THR A 15 -12.70 -2.07 4.82
CA THR A 15 -12.01 -1.64 6.03
C THR A 15 -12.92 -1.74 7.25
N PHE A 16 -12.34 -2.04 8.41
CA PHE A 16 -13.09 -2.21 9.64
C PHE A 16 -12.33 -1.61 10.82
N ASP A 17 -13.04 -0.93 11.72
CA ASP A 17 -12.41 -0.31 12.89
C ASP A 17 -11.95 -1.37 13.89
N VAL A 18 -10.72 -1.23 14.42
CA VAL A 18 -10.16 -2.17 15.40
C VAL A 18 -10.91 -2.18 16.74
N SER A 19 -11.72 -1.15 17.01
CA SER A 19 -12.58 -1.05 18.19
C SER A 19 -13.98 -1.63 17.97
N HIS A 20 -14.35 -2.06 16.76
CA HIS A 20 -15.71 -2.50 16.49
C HIS A 20 -16.06 -3.79 17.28
N PRO A 21 -17.27 -3.96 17.85
CA PRO A 21 -17.66 -5.16 18.59
C PRO A 21 -17.46 -6.48 17.82
N ASP A 22 -17.80 -6.48 16.53
CA ASP A 22 -17.64 -7.65 15.64
C ASP A 22 -16.22 -7.83 15.07
N VAL A 23 -15.19 -7.16 15.61
CA VAL A 23 -13.83 -7.20 15.04
C VAL A 23 -13.24 -8.62 14.96
N PHE A 24 -13.53 -9.49 15.92
CA PHE A 24 -13.07 -10.88 15.88
C PHE A 24 -13.70 -11.68 14.74
N ASP A 25 -14.97 -11.42 14.42
CA ASP A 25 -15.66 -12.07 13.31
C ASP A 25 -15.13 -11.55 11.98
N PHE A 26 -14.83 -10.25 11.88
CA PHE A 26 -14.20 -9.67 10.71
C PHE A 26 -12.81 -10.29 10.44
N VAL A 27 -11.97 -10.42 11.47
CA VAL A 27 -10.64 -11.05 11.37
C VAL A 27 -10.74 -12.50 10.86
N ARG A 28 -11.78 -13.25 11.26
CA ARG A 28 -11.97 -14.65 10.87
C ARG A 28 -12.77 -14.84 9.58
N ALA A 29 -13.32 -13.77 9.00
CA ALA A 29 -14.36 -13.86 7.98
C ALA A 29 -13.94 -14.63 6.71
N LYS A 30 -12.64 -14.68 6.42
CA LYS A 30 -12.08 -15.39 5.26
C LYS A 30 -11.51 -16.78 5.53
N ARG A 31 -11.58 -17.25 6.77
CA ARG A 31 -11.25 -18.65 7.11
C ARG A 31 -12.29 -19.63 6.58
N GLU A 32 -13.48 -19.14 6.26
CA GLU A 32 -14.58 -19.93 5.69
C GLU A 32 -14.54 -19.90 4.16
N ASP A 33 -14.43 -21.08 3.55
CA ASP A 33 -14.50 -21.23 2.10
C ASP A 33 -15.80 -20.62 1.54
N GLY A 34 -15.65 -19.67 0.61
CA GLY A 34 -16.81 -19.05 -0.07
C GLY A 34 -17.17 -17.67 0.45
N ARG A 35 -16.72 -17.31 1.66
CA ARG A 35 -17.09 -16.06 2.30
C ARG A 35 -16.18 -14.91 1.87
N LEU A 36 -16.76 -13.77 1.49
CA LEU A 36 -16.08 -12.52 1.13
C LEU A 36 -14.93 -12.65 0.10
N ARG A 37 -14.98 -13.65 -0.81
CA ARG A 37 -13.93 -13.94 -1.81
C ARG A 37 -13.55 -12.76 -2.75
N GLN A 38 -14.32 -11.67 -2.76
CA GLN A 38 -14.11 -10.50 -3.64
C GLN A 38 -13.60 -9.25 -2.90
N PHE A 39 -13.52 -9.31 -1.57
CA PHE A 39 -13.04 -8.21 -0.75
C PHE A 39 -11.66 -8.53 -0.24
N ASN A 40 -10.69 -7.64 -0.40
CA ASN A 40 -9.54 -7.58 0.49
C ASN A 40 -10.02 -6.99 1.82
N LEU A 41 -9.65 -7.61 2.93
CA LEU A 41 -10.07 -7.16 4.27
C LEU A 41 -8.91 -6.44 4.96
N SER A 42 -9.15 -5.28 5.55
CA SER A 42 -8.12 -4.56 6.32
C SER A 42 -8.71 -3.95 7.60
N LEU A 43 -7.90 -3.91 8.66
CA LEU A 43 -8.24 -3.23 9.90
C LEU A 43 -7.67 -1.81 9.92
N LEU A 44 -8.48 -0.88 10.42
CA LEU A 44 -8.09 0.48 10.72
C LEU A 44 -7.51 0.49 12.14
N ILE A 45 -6.19 0.43 12.20
CA ILE A 45 -5.40 0.35 13.42
C ILE A 45 -5.07 1.76 13.91
N THR A 46 -5.41 2.05 15.15
CA THR A 46 -5.12 3.33 15.81
C THR A 46 -3.82 3.25 16.62
N GLU A 47 -3.20 4.40 16.85
CA GLU A 47 -2.05 4.54 17.75
C GLU A 47 -2.41 4.18 19.20
N GLU A 48 -3.65 4.46 19.60
CA GLU A 48 -4.19 4.07 20.90
C GLU A 48 -4.15 2.55 21.07
N PHE A 49 -4.59 1.80 20.05
CA PHE A 49 -4.55 0.33 20.07
C PHE A 49 -3.11 -0.18 20.13
N ILE A 50 -2.19 0.36 19.32
CA ILE A 50 -0.77 -0.02 19.35
C ILE A 50 -0.16 0.23 20.74
N THR A 51 -0.50 1.37 21.35
CA THR A 51 -0.05 1.73 22.70
C THR A 51 -0.58 0.73 23.73
N ALA A 52 -1.86 0.38 23.65
CA ALA A 52 -2.47 -0.63 24.51
C ALA A 52 -1.83 -2.02 24.31
N VAL A 53 -1.50 -2.43 23.08
CA VAL A 53 -0.79 -3.69 22.82
C VAL A 53 0.58 -3.69 23.49
N ARG A 54 1.39 -2.63 23.30
CA ARG A 54 2.74 -2.51 23.87
C ARG A 54 2.75 -2.49 25.40
N ALA A 55 1.74 -1.85 25.99
CA ALA A 55 1.61 -1.75 27.45
C ALA A 55 1.02 -3.01 28.09
N ASP A 56 0.59 -4.00 27.29
CA ASP A 56 -0.35 -5.03 27.74
C ASP A 56 -1.50 -4.35 28.50
N GLY A 57 -2.25 -3.53 27.79
CA GLY A 57 -3.36 -2.72 28.28
C GLY A 57 -4.71 -3.32 27.93
N ASP A 58 -5.75 -2.70 28.47
CA ASP A 58 -7.12 -3.02 28.12
C ASP A 58 -7.52 -2.28 26.83
N TRP A 59 -8.52 -2.81 26.14
CA TRP A 59 -9.06 -2.30 24.89
C TRP A 59 -10.57 -2.45 24.89
N ASP A 60 -11.28 -1.34 24.69
CA ASP A 60 -12.73 -1.32 24.65
C ASP A 60 -13.25 -1.58 23.24
N LEU A 61 -14.12 -2.58 23.13
CA LEU A 61 -14.92 -2.81 21.94
C LEU A 61 -16.16 -1.91 22.01
N THR A 62 -16.24 -0.95 21.09
CA THR A 62 -17.20 0.15 21.15
C THR A 62 -17.93 0.40 19.85
N PHE A 63 -19.18 0.86 19.95
CA PHE A 63 -19.95 1.33 18.79
C PHE A 63 -20.74 2.60 19.12
N PRO A 64 -20.91 3.55 18.18
CA PRO A 64 -21.69 4.77 18.38
C PRO A 64 -23.13 4.51 18.85
N ILE A 65 -23.59 5.35 19.78
CA ILE A 65 -24.96 5.33 20.29
C ILE A 65 -25.81 6.23 19.40
N SER A 66 -26.86 5.64 18.80
CA SER A 66 -27.84 6.39 18.01
C SER A 66 -28.85 7.12 18.89
N ALA A 67 -29.45 8.19 18.37
CA ALA A 67 -30.50 8.92 19.10
C ALA A 67 -31.69 8.01 19.49
N LYS A 68 -32.02 7.02 18.65
CA LYS A 68 -33.11 6.06 18.91
C LYS A 68 -32.83 5.14 20.11
N GLU A 69 -31.56 4.81 20.35
CA GLU A 69 -31.19 3.97 21.47
C GLU A 69 -31.27 4.74 22.80
N VAL A 70 -31.04 6.06 22.77
CA VAL A 70 -31.27 6.93 23.94
C VAL A 70 -32.76 6.98 24.28
N ASP A 71 -33.63 7.13 23.29
CA ASP A 71 -35.09 7.07 23.49
C ASP A 71 -35.54 5.73 24.07
N GLY A 72 -34.79 4.66 23.79
CA GLY A 72 -34.96 3.32 24.36
C GLY A 72 -34.48 3.16 25.81
N GLY A 73 -33.94 4.20 26.44
CA GLY A 73 -33.58 4.22 27.86
C GLY A 73 -32.11 3.91 28.18
N ILE A 74 -31.17 4.08 27.25
CA ILE A 74 -29.73 3.98 27.55
C ILE A 74 -29.32 5.07 28.55
N ASP A 75 -28.64 4.67 29.63
CA ASP A 75 -28.03 5.60 30.58
C ASP A 75 -26.73 6.19 30.02
N MET A 76 -26.80 7.44 29.56
CA MET A 76 -25.67 8.18 29.01
C MET A 76 -24.62 8.61 30.06
N LYS A 77 -24.89 8.38 31.36
CA LYS A 77 -23.97 8.69 32.47
C LYS A 77 -23.31 7.44 33.05
N GLY A 78 -23.60 6.26 32.50
CA GLY A 78 -22.99 5.02 32.93
C GLY A 78 -21.50 4.94 32.56
N ASP A 79 -20.75 4.14 33.32
CA ASP A 79 -19.33 3.86 33.07
C ASP A 79 -19.07 3.08 31.76
N ASN A 80 -20.14 2.68 31.05
CA ASN A 80 -20.09 1.95 29.78
C ASN A 80 -20.21 2.85 28.55
N VAL A 81 -20.02 4.17 28.69
CA VAL A 81 -20.04 5.13 27.58
C VAL A 81 -18.72 5.89 27.54
N VAL A 82 -18.09 5.89 26.36
CA VAL A 82 -16.87 6.66 26.09
C VAL A 82 -17.13 7.66 24.97
N TRP A 83 -16.54 8.85 25.09
CA TRP A 83 -16.63 9.90 24.09
C TRP A 83 -15.38 9.85 23.22
N LYS A 84 -15.55 9.55 21.93
CA LYS A 84 -14.44 9.42 21.00
C LYS A 84 -14.72 10.14 19.69
N HIS A 85 -13.64 10.46 18.97
CA HIS A 85 -13.76 10.96 17.60
C HIS A 85 -14.40 9.87 16.73
N PHE A 86 -15.34 10.26 15.89
CA PHE A 86 -15.99 9.36 14.93
C PHE A 86 -16.17 10.08 13.59
N PRO A 87 -16.12 9.37 12.44
CA PRO A 87 -16.05 10.03 11.13
C PRO A 87 -17.30 10.81 10.74
N THR A 88 -18.41 10.57 11.43
CA THR A 88 -19.65 11.31 11.25
C THR A 88 -20.35 11.48 12.60
N THR A 89 -21.01 12.61 12.76
CA THR A 89 -21.89 12.89 13.89
C THR A 89 -23.36 12.67 13.53
N GLU A 90 -23.67 12.43 12.26
CA GLU A 90 -25.04 12.32 11.77
C GLU A 90 -25.74 11.09 12.36
N GLY A 91 -26.87 11.31 13.03
CA GLY A 91 -27.67 10.24 13.64
C GLY A 91 -27.16 9.73 15.00
N TYR A 92 -26.06 10.27 15.51
CA TYR A 92 -25.44 9.85 16.78
C TYR A 92 -25.47 10.94 17.85
N VAL A 93 -25.34 10.52 19.10
CA VAL A 93 -25.26 11.45 20.23
C VAL A 93 -23.88 12.11 20.27
N THR A 94 -23.85 13.44 20.34
CA THR A 94 -22.61 14.24 20.40
C THR A 94 -22.55 15.12 21.63
N ASN A 95 -21.34 15.47 22.05
CA ASN A 95 -21.09 16.45 23.10
C ASN A 95 -20.63 17.80 22.53
N GLU A 96 -20.42 18.80 23.41
CA GLU A 96 -19.99 20.15 23.02
C GLU A 96 -18.60 20.21 22.36
N GLN A 97 -17.77 19.17 22.54
CA GLN A 97 -16.47 19.04 21.87
C GLN A 97 -16.57 18.40 20.48
N GLY A 98 -17.77 17.98 20.06
CA GLY A 98 -18.00 17.28 18.80
C GLY A 98 -17.62 15.79 18.82
N LEU A 99 -17.37 15.22 20.00
CA LEU A 99 -17.13 13.78 20.15
C LEU A 99 -18.46 13.03 20.11
N VAL A 100 -18.42 11.80 19.61
CA VAL A 100 -19.57 10.89 19.56
C VAL A 100 -19.54 9.96 20.76
N ALA A 101 -20.71 9.77 21.39
CA ALA A 101 -20.87 8.79 22.45
C ALA A 101 -20.85 7.38 21.85
N CYS A 102 -19.93 6.55 22.33
CA CYS A 102 -19.85 5.15 21.96
C CYS A 102 -20.08 4.28 23.20
N ARG A 103 -20.95 3.28 23.05
CA ARG A 103 -21.19 2.27 24.08
C ARG A 103 -20.03 1.27 24.08
N ILE A 104 -19.53 0.94 25.27
CA ILE A 104 -18.64 -0.20 25.49
C ILE A 104 -19.48 -1.47 25.56
N TYR A 105 -19.18 -2.42 24.68
CA TYR A 105 -19.82 -3.74 24.64
C TYR A 105 -19.03 -4.76 25.45
N GLU A 106 -17.70 -4.72 25.33
CA GLU A 106 -16.78 -5.59 26.06
C GLU A 106 -15.43 -4.88 26.18
N THR A 107 -14.78 -5.00 27.33
CA THR A 107 -13.39 -4.61 27.52
C THR A 107 -12.53 -5.88 27.51
N ILE A 108 -11.56 -5.91 26.60
CA ILE A 108 -10.65 -7.05 26.41
C ILE A 108 -9.20 -6.63 26.67
N ARG A 109 -8.30 -7.60 26.82
CA ARG A 109 -6.86 -7.33 26.72
C ARG A 109 -6.51 -7.00 25.28
N ALA A 110 -5.79 -5.90 25.03
CA ALA A 110 -5.37 -5.52 23.68
C ALA A 110 -4.57 -6.65 23.00
N GLN A 111 -3.72 -7.35 23.77
CA GLN A 111 -2.98 -8.53 23.33
C GLN A 111 -3.87 -9.67 22.81
N LYS A 112 -5.10 -9.83 23.33
CA LYS A 112 -6.05 -10.86 22.85
C LYS A 112 -6.44 -10.60 21.40
N LEU A 113 -6.78 -9.35 21.07
CA LEU A 113 -7.14 -8.96 19.70
C LEU A 113 -5.90 -8.95 18.80
N TRP A 114 -4.78 -8.43 19.29
CA TRP A 114 -3.50 -8.45 18.59
C TRP A 114 -3.13 -9.86 18.12
N ASN A 115 -3.14 -10.84 19.03
CA ASN A 115 -2.80 -12.23 18.70
C ASN A 115 -3.80 -12.84 17.70
N ALA A 116 -5.08 -12.47 17.74
CA ALA A 116 -6.06 -12.94 16.76
C ALA A 116 -5.79 -12.38 15.35
N ILE A 117 -5.45 -11.09 15.26
CA ILE A 117 -5.07 -10.43 13.99
C ILE A 117 -3.80 -11.10 13.45
N MET A 118 -2.75 -11.19 14.27
CA MET A 118 -1.44 -11.70 13.87
C MET A 118 -1.49 -13.17 13.45
N SER A 119 -2.23 -14.04 14.16
CA SER A 119 -2.44 -15.42 13.73
C SER A 119 -3.14 -15.45 12.37
N SER A 120 -4.17 -14.65 12.17
CA SER A 120 -4.87 -14.62 10.89
C SER A 120 -3.94 -14.18 9.75
N THR A 121 -3.16 -13.13 9.95
CA THR A 121 -2.25 -12.63 8.91
C THR A 121 -1.06 -13.56 8.69
N TYR A 122 -0.59 -14.28 9.72
CA TYR A 122 0.46 -15.29 9.60
C TYR A 122 0.02 -16.50 8.77
N ASP A 123 -1.24 -16.92 8.96
CA ASP A 123 -1.81 -18.10 8.29
C ASP A 123 -2.36 -17.78 6.89
N TYR A 124 -3.00 -16.61 6.72
CA TYR A 124 -3.82 -16.24 5.56
C TYR A 124 -3.46 -14.88 4.93
N ALA A 125 -2.40 -14.19 5.37
CA ALA A 125 -1.98 -12.86 4.90
C ALA A 125 -3.08 -11.78 4.96
N GLU A 126 -4.13 -12.02 5.75
CA GLU A 126 -5.27 -11.13 5.97
C GLU A 126 -5.78 -11.24 7.42
N PRO A 127 -6.36 -10.15 7.98
CA PRO A 127 -6.60 -8.85 7.34
C PRO A 127 -5.32 -8.02 7.15
N GLY A 128 -5.36 -7.11 6.19
CA GLY A 128 -4.37 -6.05 6.01
C GLY A 128 -4.40 -5.04 7.17
N PHE A 129 -3.34 -4.23 7.25
CA PHE A 129 -3.07 -3.40 8.41
C PHE A 129 -2.89 -1.94 7.99
N ILE A 130 -3.90 -1.10 8.25
CA ILE A 130 -3.90 0.32 7.90
C ILE A 130 -3.73 1.13 9.18
N LEU A 131 -2.64 1.89 9.29
CA LEU A 131 -2.38 2.79 10.41
C LEU A 131 -3.15 4.09 10.18
N ILE A 132 -4.43 4.08 10.57
CA ILE A 132 -5.40 5.09 10.13
C ILE A 132 -5.12 6.49 10.68
N ASP A 133 -4.51 6.56 11.86
CA ASP A 133 -4.08 7.82 12.46
C ASP A 133 -2.91 8.43 11.68
N GLN A 134 -1.96 7.61 11.20
CA GLN A 134 -0.85 8.07 10.36
C GLN A 134 -1.33 8.54 8.99
N VAL A 135 -2.33 7.86 8.42
CA VAL A 135 -3.02 8.30 7.19
C VAL A 135 -3.62 9.70 7.39
N ASN A 136 -4.39 9.90 8.45
CA ASN A 136 -5.10 11.17 8.66
C ASN A 136 -4.19 12.31 9.12
N LYS A 137 -3.17 12.04 9.94
CA LYS A 137 -2.19 13.06 10.37
C LYS A 137 -1.37 13.62 9.21
N ASN A 138 -1.05 12.78 8.24
CA ASN A 138 -0.24 13.16 7.07
C ASN A 138 -1.09 13.44 5.82
N ASN A 139 -2.42 13.53 5.93
CA ASN A 139 -3.31 13.96 4.85
C ASN A 139 -3.25 15.49 4.73
N ASN A 140 -2.95 16.02 3.54
CA ASN A 140 -2.93 17.48 3.34
C ASN A 140 -4.28 18.13 3.61
N ASN A 141 -5.39 17.41 3.39
CA ASN A 141 -6.75 17.89 3.61
C ASN A 141 -7.29 17.54 5.01
N TRP A 142 -6.41 17.39 6.01
CA TRP A 142 -6.74 17.00 7.39
C TRP A 142 -7.88 17.82 8.04
N PHE A 143 -8.13 19.04 7.59
CA PHE A 143 -9.13 19.95 8.16
C PHE A 143 -10.55 19.70 7.66
N CYS A 144 -10.72 19.03 6.51
CA CYS A 144 -12.04 18.79 5.90
C CYS A 144 -12.30 17.32 5.57
N GLU A 145 -11.39 16.41 5.91
CA GLU A 145 -11.51 14.99 5.65
C GLU A 145 -11.18 14.15 6.86
N ASP A 146 -11.90 13.03 6.96
CA ASP A 146 -11.55 11.89 7.80
C ASP A 146 -11.52 10.64 6.91
N ILE A 147 -10.32 10.17 6.60
CA ILE A 147 -10.10 9.03 5.72
C ILE A 147 -10.35 7.75 6.49
N ARG A 148 -11.17 6.86 5.90
CA ARG A 148 -11.59 5.59 6.52
C ARG A 148 -11.43 4.37 5.62
N ALA A 149 -10.99 4.57 4.39
CA ALA A 149 -10.76 3.50 3.44
C ALA A 149 -9.60 3.83 2.51
N THR A 150 -9.04 2.79 1.90
CA THR A 150 -8.10 2.89 0.79
C THR A 150 -8.71 2.27 -0.46
N ASN A 151 -8.09 2.51 -1.60
CA ASN A 151 -8.29 1.67 -2.77
C ASN A 151 -7.83 0.21 -2.50
N PRO A 152 -8.15 -0.75 -3.39
CA PRO A 152 -7.81 -2.16 -3.22
C PRO A 152 -6.34 -2.50 -3.02
N CYS A 153 -5.43 -1.59 -3.41
CA CYS A 153 -3.99 -1.78 -3.35
C CYS A 153 -3.32 -1.09 -2.14
N GLY A 154 -4.05 -0.26 -1.37
CA GLY A 154 -3.58 0.32 -0.11
C GLY A 154 -2.75 1.60 -0.22
N GLU A 155 -2.41 2.05 -1.41
CA GLU A 155 -1.58 3.22 -1.69
C GLU A 155 -2.37 4.54 -1.81
N GLN A 156 -3.69 4.47 -1.98
CA GLN A 156 -4.58 5.63 -2.07
C GLN A 156 -5.62 5.58 -0.95
N PRO A 157 -5.31 6.14 0.23
CA PRO A 157 -6.31 6.51 1.21
C PRO A 157 -7.16 7.65 0.63
N LEU A 158 -8.47 7.42 0.49
CA LEU A 158 -9.36 8.33 -0.24
C LEU A 158 -10.61 8.66 0.58
N PRO A 159 -11.12 9.90 0.46
CA PRO A 159 -12.44 10.23 0.99
C PRO A 159 -13.53 9.51 0.17
N PRO A 160 -14.79 9.52 0.62
CA PRO A 160 -15.91 9.07 -0.19
C PRO A 160 -15.89 9.70 -1.59
N TYR A 161 -16.10 8.87 -2.62
CA TYR A 161 -16.03 9.27 -4.03
C TYR A 161 -14.66 9.79 -4.51
N GLY A 162 -13.60 9.67 -3.69
CA GLY A 162 -12.23 9.88 -4.15
C GLY A 162 -11.86 8.91 -5.28
N SER A 163 -10.95 9.32 -6.16
CA SER A 163 -10.53 8.54 -7.34
C SER A 163 -9.01 8.52 -7.48
N CYS A 164 -8.48 7.43 -8.04
CA CYS A 164 -7.04 7.24 -8.24
C CYS A 164 -6.66 7.57 -9.69
N LEU A 165 -5.86 8.61 -9.89
CA LEU A 165 -5.23 8.91 -11.17
C LEU A 165 -3.72 8.72 -11.02
N LEU A 166 -3.19 7.63 -11.58
CA LEU A 166 -1.89 7.10 -11.20
C LEU A 166 -0.89 7.11 -12.34
N GLY A 167 0.39 7.23 -11.99
CA GLY A 167 1.50 7.17 -12.92
C GLY A 167 2.78 6.71 -12.22
N SER A 168 3.75 6.15 -12.95
CA SER A 168 5.02 5.74 -12.35
C SER A 168 6.23 6.04 -13.23
N VAL A 169 7.25 6.64 -12.64
CA VAL A 169 8.56 6.93 -13.28
C VAL A 169 9.49 5.72 -13.15
N ASN A 170 10.11 5.28 -14.25
CA ASN A 170 11.05 4.15 -14.22
C ASN A 170 12.44 4.60 -13.79
N LEU A 171 12.84 4.28 -12.57
CA LEU A 171 14.10 4.74 -11.96
C LEU A 171 15.36 4.24 -12.67
N THR A 172 15.28 3.08 -13.35
CA THR A 172 16.44 2.50 -14.04
C THR A 172 16.93 3.35 -15.22
N LYS A 173 16.10 4.28 -15.72
CA LYS A 173 16.45 5.16 -16.84
C LYS A 173 17.41 6.29 -16.46
N PHE A 174 17.53 6.58 -15.17
CA PHE A 174 18.41 7.63 -14.65
C PHE A 174 19.74 7.08 -14.13
N VAL A 175 19.96 5.76 -14.15
CA VAL A 175 21.24 5.19 -13.75
C VAL A 175 22.25 5.31 -14.90
N ARG A 176 23.41 5.90 -14.62
CA ARG A 176 24.55 6.05 -15.52
C ARG A 176 25.66 5.09 -15.11
N ASN A 177 26.39 4.59 -16.10
CA ASN A 177 27.48 3.60 -15.93
C ASN A 177 27.08 2.43 -15.00
N PRO A 178 25.93 1.75 -15.26
CA PRO A 178 25.43 0.75 -14.32
C PRO A 178 26.46 -0.36 -14.07
N PHE A 179 26.54 -0.80 -12.81
CA PHE A 179 27.47 -1.81 -12.30
C PHE A 179 28.95 -1.41 -12.26
N ALA A 180 29.32 -0.22 -12.73
CA ALA A 180 30.67 0.31 -12.58
C ALA A 180 30.93 0.83 -11.15
N GLU A 181 32.18 1.14 -10.81
CA GLU A 181 32.52 1.78 -9.53
C GLU A 181 32.05 3.24 -9.47
N ASP A 182 31.95 3.89 -10.62
CA ASP A 182 31.46 5.26 -10.79
C ASP A 182 29.98 5.32 -11.22
N ALA A 183 29.22 4.24 -11.01
CA ALA A 183 27.79 4.22 -11.28
C ALA A 183 27.08 5.31 -10.46
N PHE A 184 26.23 6.12 -11.10
CA PHE A 184 25.51 7.20 -10.42
C PHE A 184 24.09 7.37 -10.95
N PHE A 185 23.25 8.05 -10.16
CA PHE A 185 21.89 8.40 -10.54
C PHE A 185 21.83 9.85 -11.04
N ASP A 186 21.24 10.07 -12.20
CA ASP A 186 21.09 11.36 -12.86
C ASP A 186 19.91 12.14 -12.25
N TRP A 187 20.21 12.90 -11.20
CA TRP A 187 19.20 13.64 -10.43
C TRP A 187 18.56 14.79 -11.22
N ASP A 188 19.33 15.43 -12.11
CA ASP A 188 18.84 16.55 -12.90
C ASP A 188 17.82 16.07 -13.94
N GLU A 189 18.14 15.01 -14.69
CA GLU A 189 17.18 14.40 -15.64
C GLU A 189 15.95 13.83 -14.91
N TYR A 190 16.14 13.24 -13.72
CA TYR A 190 15.03 12.74 -12.91
C TYR A 190 14.05 13.85 -12.53
N ALA A 191 14.56 14.99 -12.02
CA ALA A 191 13.74 16.13 -11.66
C ALA A 191 12.99 16.72 -12.87
N GLU A 192 13.65 16.80 -14.04
CA GLU A 192 13.00 17.23 -15.29
C GLU A 192 11.84 16.31 -15.68
N VAL A 193 12.06 14.98 -15.66
CA VAL A 193 11.02 14.01 -16.01
C VAL A 193 9.86 14.04 -15.01
N VAL A 194 10.13 14.16 -13.71
CA VAL A 194 9.08 14.35 -12.69
C VAL A 194 8.26 15.61 -12.99
N GLY A 195 8.92 16.70 -13.38
CA GLY A 195 8.24 17.96 -13.70
C GLY A 195 7.31 17.83 -14.92
N VAL A 196 7.80 17.25 -16.01
CA VAL A 196 6.98 16.96 -17.20
C VAL A 196 5.81 16.03 -16.85
N PHE A 197 6.08 14.97 -16.10
CA PHE A 197 5.05 14.00 -15.76
C PHE A 197 3.99 14.55 -14.80
N THR A 198 4.36 15.50 -13.94
CA THR A 198 3.40 16.23 -13.08
C THR A 198 2.38 16.99 -13.92
N ARG A 199 2.83 17.69 -14.98
CA ARG A 199 1.94 18.35 -15.94
C ARG A 199 1.03 17.35 -16.67
N MET A 200 1.56 16.17 -17.01
CA MET A 200 0.76 15.12 -17.65
C MET A 200 -0.34 14.61 -16.72
N LEU A 201 -0.07 14.39 -15.43
CA LEU A 201 -1.07 13.96 -14.45
C LEU A 201 -2.14 15.03 -14.20
N ASP A 202 -1.77 16.32 -14.19
CA ASP A 202 -2.74 17.43 -14.14
C ASP A 202 -3.70 17.40 -15.36
N ASN A 203 -3.19 17.09 -16.55
CA ASN A 203 -4.03 16.91 -17.72
C ASN A 203 -4.95 15.68 -17.61
N VAL A 204 -4.50 14.59 -16.97
CA VAL A 204 -5.35 13.42 -16.70
C VAL A 204 -6.50 13.77 -15.76
N VAL A 205 -6.27 14.64 -14.76
CA VAL A 205 -7.35 15.19 -13.91
C VAL A 205 -8.39 15.91 -14.76
N GLU A 206 -7.97 16.66 -15.78
CA GLU A 206 -8.86 17.43 -16.66
C GLU A 206 -9.70 16.54 -17.60
N ILE A 207 -9.16 15.40 -18.06
CA ILE A 207 -9.85 14.49 -19.00
C ILE A 207 -10.40 13.22 -18.34
N ASN A 208 -10.47 13.18 -17.01
CA ASN A 208 -10.62 11.98 -16.17
C ASN A 208 -11.70 10.95 -16.60
N GLY A 209 -12.81 11.39 -17.18
CA GLY A 209 -13.88 10.50 -17.65
C GLY A 209 -14.56 9.67 -16.56
N LEU A 210 -14.50 10.09 -15.28
CA LEU A 210 -15.02 9.32 -14.14
C LEU A 210 -16.54 9.13 -14.23
N PRO A 211 -17.08 7.93 -13.96
CA PRO A 211 -18.48 7.62 -14.25
C PRO A 211 -19.47 8.34 -13.33
N LEU A 212 -19.11 8.58 -12.07
CA LEU A 212 -19.99 9.19 -11.06
C LEU A 212 -19.75 10.70 -10.97
N GLU A 213 -20.83 11.46 -10.81
CA GLU A 213 -20.77 12.92 -10.70
C GLU A 213 -20.04 13.36 -9.44
N GLU A 214 -20.23 12.65 -8.33
CA GLU A 214 -19.56 12.88 -7.05
C GLU A 214 -18.04 12.68 -7.18
N GLN A 215 -17.60 11.71 -7.98
CA GLN A 215 -16.19 11.48 -8.26
C GLN A 215 -15.58 12.62 -9.09
N ARG A 216 -16.32 13.14 -10.07
CA ARG A 216 -15.90 14.31 -10.85
C ARG A 216 -15.77 15.55 -9.98
N LYS A 217 -16.73 15.79 -9.08
CA LYS A 217 -16.66 16.91 -8.12
C LYS A 217 -15.45 16.80 -7.21
N GLU A 218 -15.21 15.63 -6.63
CA GLU A 218 -14.04 15.41 -5.77
C GLU A 218 -12.72 15.66 -6.51
N ILE A 219 -12.58 15.16 -7.74
CA ILE A 219 -11.35 15.33 -8.52
C ILE A 219 -11.18 16.78 -9.00
N GLU A 220 -12.24 17.46 -9.41
CA GLU A 220 -12.15 18.87 -9.85
C GLU A 220 -11.85 19.81 -8.68
N TYR A 221 -12.41 19.52 -7.50
CA TYR A 221 -12.28 20.34 -6.30
C TYR A 221 -10.89 20.23 -5.65
N LYS A 222 -10.35 19.00 -5.55
CA LYS A 222 -9.11 18.71 -4.81
C LYS A 222 -7.93 18.38 -5.72
N ARG A 223 -8.21 18.02 -6.98
CA ARG A 223 -7.23 17.72 -8.04
C ARG A 223 -6.18 16.69 -7.64
N ARG A 224 -6.57 15.72 -6.81
CA ARG A 224 -5.67 14.65 -6.33
C ARG A 224 -5.19 13.79 -7.51
N HIS A 225 -3.91 13.48 -7.52
CA HIS A 225 -3.36 12.41 -8.35
C HIS A 225 -2.23 11.70 -7.58
N GLY A 226 -1.68 10.64 -8.16
CA GLY A 226 -0.65 9.82 -7.54
C GLY A 226 0.48 9.48 -8.49
N MET A 227 1.58 10.21 -8.39
CA MET A 227 2.85 9.84 -9.01
C MET A 227 3.62 8.92 -8.06
N GLY A 228 4.02 7.78 -8.58
CA GLY A 228 4.98 6.89 -7.94
C GLY A 228 6.17 6.63 -8.84
N PHE A 229 6.88 5.56 -8.55
CA PHE A 229 8.00 5.09 -9.35
C PHE A 229 8.08 3.57 -9.30
N LEU A 230 8.74 2.99 -10.28
CA LEU A 230 9.07 1.57 -10.37
C LEU A 230 10.56 1.37 -10.61
N GLY A 231 11.03 0.15 -10.35
CA GLY A 231 12.42 -0.23 -10.57
C GLY A 231 13.37 0.25 -9.48
N LEU A 232 12.87 0.51 -8.25
CA LEU A 232 13.75 0.93 -7.14
C LEU A 232 14.81 -0.12 -6.83
N GLY A 233 14.38 -1.38 -6.60
CA GLY A 233 15.29 -2.50 -6.39
C GLY A 233 16.27 -2.70 -7.56
N SER A 234 15.78 -2.65 -8.80
CA SER A 234 16.64 -2.74 -9.99
C SER A 234 17.68 -1.61 -10.03
N ALA A 235 17.29 -0.37 -9.74
CA ALA A 235 18.18 0.78 -9.72
C ALA A 235 19.24 0.64 -8.62
N MET A 236 18.87 0.18 -7.42
CA MET A 236 19.82 -0.14 -6.35
C MET A 236 20.85 -1.17 -6.78
N THR A 237 20.43 -2.28 -7.42
CA THR A 237 21.34 -3.29 -7.94
C THR A 237 22.28 -2.72 -9.00
N MET A 238 21.77 -1.87 -9.90
CA MET A 238 22.58 -1.20 -10.93
C MET A 238 23.58 -0.20 -10.32
N LEU A 239 23.26 0.38 -9.16
CA LEU A 239 24.16 1.24 -8.36
C LEU A 239 25.02 0.46 -7.36
N ARG A 240 24.98 -0.88 -7.40
CA ARG A 240 25.74 -1.80 -6.53
C ARG A 240 25.41 -1.67 -5.03
N MET A 241 24.22 -1.18 -4.71
CA MET A 241 23.71 -1.09 -3.33
C MET A 241 22.99 -2.38 -2.94
N LYS A 242 23.05 -2.75 -1.66
CA LYS A 242 22.24 -3.86 -1.13
C LYS A 242 20.92 -3.31 -0.61
N TYR A 243 19.81 -3.94 -1.00
CA TYR A 243 18.48 -3.52 -0.59
C TYR A 243 18.35 -3.50 0.96
N GLY A 244 18.08 -2.32 1.53
CA GLY A 244 17.96 -2.11 2.97
C GLY A 244 19.26 -1.75 3.68
N ASP A 245 20.40 -1.66 2.97
CA ASP A 245 21.62 -1.09 3.54
C ASP A 245 21.51 0.44 3.70
N PRO A 246 22.36 1.09 4.52
CA PRO A 246 22.26 2.53 4.77
C PRO A 246 22.27 3.40 3.50
N ALA A 247 23.08 3.04 2.50
CA ALA A 247 23.17 3.79 1.24
C ALA A 247 21.89 3.67 0.41
N SER A 248 21.27 2.50 0.37
CA SER A 248 20.00 2.25 -0.30
C SER A 248 18.84 2.99 0.38
N LEU A 249 18.87 3.13 1.71
CA LEU A 249 17.88 3.89 2.46
C LEU A 249 18.00 5.39 2.17
N GLU A 250 19.21 5.94 2.17
CA GLU A 250 19.48 7.34 1.78
C GLU A 250 19.06 7.60 0.34
N PHE A 251 19.40 6.69 -0.58
CA PHE A 251 18.98 6.75 -1.98
C PHE A 251 17.46 6.75 -2.11
N THR A 252 16.76 5.84 -1.42
CA THR A 252 15.28 5.76 -1.45
C THR A 252 14.65 7.05 -0.95
N GLU A 253 15.14 7.57 0.18
CA GLU A 253 14.64 8.81 0.75
C GLU A 253 14.82 9.98 -0.21
N ARG A 254 16.01 10.09 -0.84
CA ARG A 254 16.29 11.15 -1.80
C ARG A 254 15.44 11.05 -3.08
N VAL A 255 15.24 9.84 -3.62
CA VAL A 255 14.35 9.64 -4.78
C VAL A 255 12.94 10.14 -4.47
N ALA A 256 12.39 9.76 -3.31
CA ALA A 256 11.05 10.19 -2.92
C ALA A 256 11.00 11.71 -2.61
N GLN A 257 12.03 12.25 -1.97
CA GLN A 257 12.15 13.69 -1.68
C GLN A 257 12.17 14.53 -2.96
N ASP A 258 13.05 14.18 -3.91
CA ASP A 258 13.19 14.93 -5.17
C ASP A 258 11.90 14.83 -6.00
N MET A 259 11.20 13.69 -5.98
CA MET A 259 9.86 13.56 -6.58
C MET A 259 8.85 14.54 -5.97
N ALA A 260 8.78 14.61 -4.64
CA ALA A 260 7.84 15.47 -3.94
C ALA A 260 8.14 16.96 -4.16
N VAL A 261 9.41 17.36 -4.05
CA VAL A 261 9.84 18.77 -4.20
C VAL A 261 9.67 19.24 -5.64
N ALA A 262 10.14 18.47 -6.63
CA ALA A 262 9.97 18.82 -8.03
C ALA A 262 8.49 18.83 -8.43
N GLY A 263 7.72 17.86 -7.95
CA GLY A 263 6.28 17.78 -8.13
C GLY A 263 5.55 19.02 -7.62
N LEU A 264 5.75 19.39 -6.35
CA LEU A 264 5.13 20.57 -5.74
C LEU A 264 5.60 21.88 -6.38
N SER A 265 6.86 21.97 -6.82
CA SER A 265 7.39 23.12 -7.56
C SER A 265 6.62 23.33 -8.86
N VAL A 266 6.40 22.26 -9.65
CA VAL A 266 5.58 22.33 -10.85
C VAL A 266 4.11 22.57 -10.52
N GLY A 267 3.61 22.02 -9.42
CA GLY A 267 2.26 22.29 -8.92
C GLY A 267 2.01 23.77 -8.61
N LEU A 268 2.99 24.47 -8.03
CA LEU A 268 2.98 25.91 -7.81
C LEU A 268 2.99 26.69 -9.14
N GLU A 269 3.85 26.31 -10.08
CA GLU A 269 3.88 26.91 -11.42
C GLU A 269 2.54 26.75 -12.15
N LEU A 270 1.96 25.56 -12.11
CA LEU A 270 0.64 25.27 -12.68
C LEU A 270 -0.46 26.05 -11.97
N ALA A 271 -0.34 26.31 -10.66
CA ALA A 271 -1.29 27.18 -9.96
C ALA A 271 -1.23 28.62 -10.46
N ARG A 272 -0.02 29.14 -10.71
CA ARG A 272 0.17 30.48 -11.30
C ARG A 272 -0.31 30.56 -12.75
N GLU A 273 -0.18 29.46 -13.50
CA GLU A 273 -0.58 29.36 -14.91
C GLU A 273 -2.10 29.16 -15.10
N LYS A 274 -2.68 28.21 -14.36
CA LYS A 274 -4.04 27.69 -14.57
C LYS A 274 -4.99 27.91 -13.37
N GLY A 275 -4.50 28.48 -12.27
CA GLY A 275 -5.19 28.58 -10.99
C GLY A 275 -4.91 27.38 -10.05
N PRO A 276 -4.88 27.58 -8.72
CA PRO A 276 -4.73 26.49 -7.76
C PRO A 276 -5.96 25.56 -7.73
N ALA A 277 -5.85 24.42 -7.04
CA ALA A 277 -7.03 23.60 -6.77
C ALA A 277 -8.08 24.41 -5.99
N PRO A 278 -9.39 24.34 -6.33
CA PRO A 278 -10.43 25.14 -5.69
C PRO A 278 -10.42 25.09 -4.15
N ILE A 279 -10.16 23.92 -3.56
CA ILE A 279 -10.03 23.75 -2.10
C ILE A 279 -9.02 24.70 -1.46
N MET A 280 -8.00 25.16 -2.20
CA MET A 280 -6.96 26.05 -1.69
C MET A 280 -7.43 27.50 -1.52
N GLU A 281 -8.44 27.91 -2.28
CA GLU A 281 -8.95 29.28 -2.26
C GLU A 281 -10.18 29.44 -1.37
N ASP A 282 -10.90 28.36 -1.09
CA ASP A 282 -12.01 28.35 -0.16
C ASP A 282 -11.58 28.70 1.27
N GLU A 283 -12.50 29.33 2.00
CA GLU A 283 -12.34 29.65 3.42
C GLU A 283 -13.05 28.62 4.30
N PHE A 284 -12.34 28.13 5.31
CA PHE A 284 -12.84 27.15 6.27
C PHE A 284 -13.00 27.78 7.64
N ASP A 285 -14.14 27.51 8.27
CA ASP A 285 -14.41 27.96 9.64
C ASP A 285 -13.54 27.20 10.63
N VAL A 286 -12.91 27.94 11.53
CA VAL A 286 -12.14 27.38 12.63
C VAL A 286 -13.11 26.97 13.72
N THR A 287 -13.30 25.66 13.88
CA THR A 287 -14.12 25.07 14.93
C THR A 287 -13.28 24.71 16.15
N ALA A 288 -13.92 24.48 17.31
CA ALA A 288 -13.23 23.96 18.48
C ALA A 288 -12.57 22.59 18.21
N ALA A 289 -13.22 21.73 17.42
CA ALA A 289 -12.68 20.45 17.00
C ALA A 289 -11.41 20.61 16.14
N LEU A 290 -11.39 21.60 15.24
CA LEU A 290 -10.21 21.89 14.41
C LEU A 290 -9.03 22.37 15.26
N LEU A 291 -9.25 23.25 16.24
CA LEU A 291 -8.21 23.71 17.17
C LEU A 291 -7.67 22.57 18.04
N PHE A 292 -8.53 21.64 18.45
CA PHE A 292 -8.10 20.45 19.20
C PHE A 292 -7.24 19.53 18.32
N LYS A 293 -7.63 19.33 17.05
CA LYS A 293 -6.89 18.52 16.08
C LYS A 293 -5.53 19.14 15.72
N GLN A 294 -5.46 20.47 15.65
CA GLN A 294 -4.24 21.21 15.32
C GLN A 294 -4.00 22.39 16.27
N PRO A 295 -3.34 22.15 17.42
CA PRO A 295 -3.09 23.17 18.43
C PRO A 295 -2.23 24.35 17.97
N ASP A 296 -1.44 24.19 16.89
CA ASP A 296 -0.60 25.26 16.36
C ASP A 296 -1.42 26.44 15.80
N LEU A 297 -2.67 26.21 15.40
CA LEU A 297 -3.60 27.28 15.04
C LEU A 297 -3.77 28.27 16.21
N ALA A 298 -4.02 27.75 17.42
CA ALA A 298 -4.21 28.58 18.60
C ALA A 298 -2.92 29.30 19.02
N LYS A 299 -1.75 28.66 18.82
CA LYS A 299 -0.44 29.29 19.08
C LYS A 299 -0.20 30.49 18.18
N ASP A 300 -0.73 30.46 16.96
CA ASP A 300 -0.70 31.58 16.01
C ASP A 300 -1.82 32.62 16.24
N GLY A 301 -2.59 32.49 17.32
CA GLY A 301 -3.60 33.46 17.74
C GLY A 301 -4.97 33.30 17.05
N ILE A 302 -5.17 32.21 16.31
CA ILE A 302 -6.41 31.88 15.61
C ILE A 302 -7.44 31.37 16.62
N LYS A 303 -8.69 31.82 16.48
CA LYS A 303 -9.80 31.55 17.41
C LYS A 303 -10.97 30.87 16.72
N VAL A 304 -11.84 30.27 17.53
CA VAL A 304 -13.10 29.71 17.04
C VAL A 304 -13.93 30.80 16.36
N GLY A 305 -14.42 30.51 15.15
CA GLY A 305 -15.16 31.44 14.30
C GLY A 305 -14.31 32.25 13.32
N ASP A 306 -12.98 32.19 13.41
CA ASP A 306 -12.10 32.72 12.37
C ASP A 306 -12.25 31.90 11.08
N LYS A 307 -11.93 32.51 9.95
CA LYS A 307 -11.90 31.88 8.63
C LYS A 307 -10.50 31.83 8.08
N ILE A 308 -10.09 30.68 7.57
CA ILE A 308 -8.74 30.47 7.01
C ILE A 308 -8.85 29.86 5.62
N LYS A 309 -8.04 30.36 4.67
CA LYS A 309 -7.95 29.76 3.34
C LYS A 309 -7.34 28.36 3.38
N GLY A 310 -7.84 27.47 2.52
CA GLY A 310 -7.32 26.11 2.38
C GLY A 310 -5.80 26.06 2.12
N LYS A 311 -5.24 26.96 1.29
CA LYS A 311 -3.78 27.01 1.06
C LYS A 311 -2.95 27.26 2.31
N VAL A 312 -3.48 28.02 3.28
CA VAL A 312 -2.81 28.25 4.56
C VAL A 312 -2.93 27.00 5.44
N LEU A 313 -4.12 26.39 5.51
CA LEU A 313 -4.34 25.14 6.25
C LEU A 313 -3.48 23.97 5.73
N ILE A 314 -3.34 23.87 4.41
CA ILE A 314 -2.49 22.88 3.73
C ILE A 314 -1.01 23.24 3.93
N GLY A 315 -0.58 24.41 3.47
CA GLY A 315 0.84 24.75 3.42
C GLY A 315 1.50 24.93 4.78
N LYS A 316 0.80 25.56 5.74
CA LYS A 316 1.38 25.90 7.05
C LYS A 316 1.14 24.83 8.12
N TYR A 317 -0.04 24.19 8.10
CA TYR A 317 -0.51 23.37 9.21
C TYR A 317 -0.64 21.87 8.90
N SER A 318 -0.46 21.43 7.65
CA SER A 318 -0.32 20.00 7.34
C SER A 318 1.05 19.50 7.81
N GLN A 319 1.05 18.36 8.52
CA GLN A 319 2.30 17.71 8.95
C GLN A 319 3.18 17.31 7.76
N TYR A 320 2.57 16.89 6.65
CA TYR A 320 3.31 16.53 5.43
C TYR A 320 3.98 17.76 4.80
N MET A 321 3.28 18.89 4.68
CA MET A 321 3.86 20.10 4.10
C MET A 321 4.96 20.69 5.00
N GLN A 322 4.85 20.54 6.32
CA GLN A 322 5.93 20.87 7.24
C GLN A 322 7.17 19.98 7.07
N GLN A 323 6.99 18.71 6.71
CA GLN A 323 8.11 17.83 6.32
C GLN A 323 8.78 18.34 5.03
N VAL A 324 7.99 18.72 4.02
CA VAL A 324 8.52 19.31 2.78
C VAL A 324 9.26 20.63 3.03
N ALA A 325 8.77 21.46 3.95
CA ALA A 325 9.41 22.71 4.34
C ALA A 325 10.83 22.54 4.91
N LYS A 326 11.18 21.34 5.41
CA LYS A 326 12.56 21.04 5.86
C LYS A 326 13.54 20.95 4.68
N ALA A 327 13.07 20.54 3.50
CA ALA A 327 13.87 20.49 2.28
C ALA A 327 13.83 21.82 1.52
N ASP A 328 12.65 22.41 1.35
CA ASP A 328 12.49 23.70 0.67
C ASP A 328 11.42 24.58 1.36
N PRO A 329 11.83 25.43 2.32
CA PRO A 329 10.89 26.32 3.01
C PRO A 329 10.32 27.41 2.10
N LYS A 330 11.07 27.86 1.08
CA LYS A 330 10.62 28.94 0.17
C LYS A 330 9.52 28.46 -0.76
N LEU A 331 9.59 27.20 -1.19
CA LEU A 331 8.52 26.56 -1.93
C LEU A 331 7.22 26.55 -1.12
N ILE A 332 7.28 26.19 0.17
CA ILE A 332 6.09 26.17 1.03
C ILE A 332 5.55 27.57 1.29
N GLU A 333 6.41 28.56 1.53
CA GLU A 333 6.00 29.97 1.63
C GLU A 333 5.25 30.43 0.38
N SER A 334 5.75 30.08 -0.81
CA SER A 334 5.11 30.41 -2.09
C SER A 334 3.78 29.68 -2.27
N ILE A 335 3.66 28.42 -1.83
CA ILE A 335 2.40 27.66 -1.86
C ILE A 335 1.35 28.27 -0.91
N ILE A 336 1.77 28.79 0.25
CA ILE A 336 0.86 29.49 1.18
C ILE A 336 0.30 30.78 0.53
N GLU A 337 1.12 31.48 -0.25
CA GLU A 337 0.73 32.71 -0.94
C GLU A 337 -0.13 32.44 -2.19
N ASP A 338 0.35 31.59 -3.10
CA ASP A 338 -0.22 31.41 -4.44
C ASP A 338 -1.13 30.18 -4.56
N GLY A 339 -1.01 29.22 -3.64
CA GLY A 339 -1.60 27.90 -3.75
C GLY A 339 -0.79 26.95 -4.65
N CYS A 340 -1.33 25.75 -4.84
CA CYS A 340 -0.80 24.69 -5.69
C CYS A 340 -1.93 24.08 -6.52
N ARG A 341 -1.61 23.55 -7.69
CA ARG A 341 -2.57 23.01 -8.64
C ARG A 341 -3.31 21.77 -8.13
N PHE A 342 -2.77 21.09 -7.12
CA PHE A 342 -3.34 19.87 -6.53
C PHE A 342 -3.11 19.83 -5.03
N SER A 343 -3.99 19.13 -4.30
CA SER A 343 -3.81 18.87 -2.87
C SER A 343 -2.88 17.70 -2.57
N HIS A 344 -2.79 16.73 -3.49
CA HIS A 344 -1.97 15.52 -3.35
C HIS A 344 -1.29 15.19 -4.68
N HIS A 345 -0.01 14.85 -4.61
CA HIS A 345 0.85 14.60 -5.75
C HIS A 345 1.23 13.12 -5.90
N SER A 346 1.54 12.45 -4.78
CA SER A 346 2.42 11.29 -4.75
C SER A 346 1.77 10.05 -4.15
N SER A 347 1.93 8.91 -4.82
CA SER A 347 1.41 7.62 -4.37
C SER A 347 2.12 6.51 -5.11
N ILE A 348 2.67 5.54 -4.38
CA ILE A 348 3.42 4.44 -4.99
C ILE A 348 2.51 3.22 -5.10
N ALA A 349 1.94 3.03 -6.30
CA ALA A 349 1.05 1.93 -6.61
C ALA A 349 1.79 0.66 -7.04
N PRO A 350 1.13 -0.51 -7.03
CA PRO A 350 1.68 -1.72 -7.63
C PRO A 350 1.89 -1.53 -9.13
N THR A 351 3.09 -1.84 -9.60
CA THR A 351 3.46 -1.69 -11.01
C THR A 351 3.63 -3.01 -11.74
N GLY A 352 3.06 -4.12 -11.23
CA GLY A 352 3.24 -5.48 -11.76
C GLY A 352 3.09 -5.60 -13.28
N THR A 353 1.95 -5.12 -13.81
CA THR A 353 1.66 -5.19 -15.25
C THR A 353 2.59 -4.28 -16.04
N ILE A 354 2.68 -2.99 -15.68
CA ILE A 354 3.47 -2.01 -16.44
C ILE A 354 4.97 -2.30 -16.37
N SER A 355 5.45 -2.90 -15.27
CA SER A 355 6.83 -3.33 -15.14
C SER A 355 7.14 -4.40 -16.17
N LEU A 356 6.33 -5.47 -16.18
CA LEU A 356 6.54 -6.59 -17.08
C LEU A 356 6.34 -6.19 -18.55
N SER A 357 5.30 -5.42 -18.87
CA SER A 357 4.91 -5.14 -20.25
C SER A 357 5.58 -3.92 -20.88
N LEU A 358 5.94 -2.89 -20.09
CA LEU A 358 6.45 -1.61 -20.60
C LEU A 358 7.88 -1.31 -20.14
N ALA A 359 8.35 -1.94 -19.07
CA ALA A 359 9.65 -1.66 -18.48
C ALA A 359 10.58 -2.88 -18.44
N ASN A 360 10.35 -3.89 -19.28
CA ASN A 360 11.21 -5.08 -19.41
C ASN A 360 11.48 -5.77 -18.06
N ASN A 361 10.46 -5.86 -17.21
CA ASN A 361 10.51 -6.56 -15.93
C ASN A 361 11.55 -5.99 -14.95
N VAL A 362 11.58 -4.65 -14.80
CA VAL A 362 12.21 -4.01 -13.63
C VAL A 362 11.49 -4.42 -12.34
N SER A 363 12.08 -4.15 -11.19
CA SER A 363 11.40 -4.39 -9.92
C SER A 363 10.14 -3.52 -9.79
N ASN A 364 9.15 -4.00 -9.03
CA ASN A 364 7.83 -3.36 -8.98
C ASN A 364 7.79 -2.27 -7.92
N GLY A 365 7.32 -1.06 -8.22
CA GLY A 365 7.20 -0.02 -7.21
C GLY A 365 8.52 0.22 -6.46
N ILE A 366 8.45 0.10 -5.14
CA ILE A 366 9.61 0.09 -4.25
C ILE A 366 10.12 -1.32 -3.88
N GLU A 367 9.59 -2.38 -4.49
CA GLU A 367 9.99 -3.76 -4.22
C GLU A 367 11.42 -4.07 -4.72
N PRO A 368 12.11 -5.00 -4.05
CA PRO A 368 13.22 -5.72 -4.70
C PRO A 368 12.69 -6.56 -5.87
N SER A 369 13.59 -7.09 -6.69
CA SER A 369 13.20 -8.10 -7.67
C SER A 369 12.70 -9.34 -6.93
N PHE A 370 11.54 -9.87 -7.33
CA PHE A 370 10.99 -11.09 -6.72
C PHE A 370 11.94 -12.28 -6.92
N ALA A 371 12.37 -12.47 -8.17
CA ALA A 371 13.44 -13.36 -8.57
C ALA A 371 14.10 -12.79 -9.83
N HIS A 372 15.40 -13.05 -10.02
CA HIS A 372 16.12 -12.57 -11.20
C HIS A 372 15.90 -13.45 -12.44
N HIS A 373 15.52 -14.72 -12.25
CA HIS A 373 15.11 -15.65 -13.30
C HIS A 373 13.98 -16.54 -12.77
N TYR A 374 12.89 -16.66 -13.51
CA TYR A 374 11.76 -17.55 -13.21
C TYR A 374 10.96 -17.81 -14.49
N SER A 375 10.10 -18.83 -14.48
CA SER A 375 9.24 -19.12 -15.63
C SER A 375 7.83 -18.60 -15.46
N ARG A 376 7.19 -18.15 -16.54
CA ARG A 376 5.76 -17.84 -16.60
C ARG A 376 5.06 -18.60 -17.71
N ASN A 377 3.84 -19.06 -17.42
CA ASN A 377 2.95 -19.64 -18.40
C ASN A 377 2.16 -18.54 -19.12
N VAL A 378 2.41 -18.36 -20.42
CA VAL A 378 1.76 -17.31 -21.24
C VAL A 378 0.89 -17.96 -22.32
N ILE A 379 -0.32 -17.44 -22.52
CA ILE A 379 -1.18 -17.79 -23.66
C ILE A 379 -0.76 -16.91 -24.82
N ARG A 380 -0.22 -17.50 -25.89
CA ARG A 380 0.06 -16.79 -27.15
C ARG A 380 -1.19 -16.78 -28.02
N GLU A 381 -1.42 -15.66 -28.69
CA GLU A 381 -2.48 -15.53 -29.69
C GLU A 381 -2.35 -16.66 -30.74
N GLY A 382 -3.43 -17.42 -30.93
CA GLY A 382 -3.46 -18.56 -31.86
C GLY A 382 -3.01 -19.91 -31.28
N LYS A 383 -2.53 -19.99 -30.03
CA LYS A 383 -2.24 -21.26 -29.35
C LYS A 383 -3.37 -21.62 -28.37
N LYS A 384 -3.74 -22.91 -28.33
CA LYS A 384 -4.72 -23.46 -27.38
C LYS A 384 -4.11 -23.83 -26.03
N SER A 385 -2.78 -23.86 -25.91
CA SER A 385 -2.06 -24.20 -24.68
C SER A 385 -1.16 -23.06 -24.21
N LYS A 386 -0.88 -23.04 -22.90
CA LYS A 386 0.08 -22.11 -22.28
C LYS A 386 1.51 -22.56 -22.63
N GLU A 387 2.38 -21.60 -22.95
CA GLU A 387 3.82 -21.84 -23.17
C GLU A 387 4.60 -21.35 -21.94
N LYS A 388 5.51 -22.18 -21.42
CA LYS A 388 6.46 -21.80 -20.36
C LYS A 388 7.52 -20.90 -21.00
N VAL A 389 7.61 -19.65 -20.54
CA VAL A 389 8.56 -18.64 -21.02
C VAL A 389 9.45 -18.24 -19.86
N ASP A 390 10.76 -18.24 -20.09
CA ASP A 390 11.73 -17.68 -19.14
C ASP A 390 11.57 -16.17 -19.04
N VAL A 391 11.52 -15.69 -17.81
CA VAL A 391 11.43 -14.29 -17.47
C VAL A 391 12.67 -13.94 -16.67
N PHE A 392 13.38 -12.92 -17.13
CA PHE A 392 14.55 -12.38 -16.45
C PHE A 392 14.21 -10.99 -15.91
N SER A 393 14.83 -10.59 -14.81
CA SER A 393 14.74 -9.20 -14.36
C SER A 393 15.59 -8.28 -15.23
N TYR A 394 15.20 -7.02 -15.31
CA TYR A 394 15.88 -6.03 -16.14
C TYR A 394 17.36 -5.86 -15.77
N GLU A 395 17.67 -5.78 -14.47
CA GLU A 395 19.04 -5.61 -13.99
C GLU A 395 19.91 -6.83 -14.28
N LEU A 396 19.36 -8.05 -14.28
CA LEU A 396 20.09 -9.24 -14.71
C LEU A 396 20.40 -9.21 -16.21
N LEU A 397 19.42 -8.87 -17.05
CA LEU A 397 19.65 -8.73 -18.49
C LEU A 397 20.69 -7.65 -18.79
N SER A 398 20.63 -6.54 -18.06
CA SER A 398 21.59 -5.44 -18.18
C SER A 398 23.00 -5.88 -17.76
N TYR A 399 23.13 -6.58 -16.63
CA TYR A 399 24.41 -7.09 -16.15
C TYR A 399 25.02 -8.13 -17.09
N ARG A 400 24.18 -9.02 -17.65
CA ARG A 400 24.62 -9.98 -18.66
C ARG A 400 25.13 -9.31 -19.93
N THR A 401 24.52 -8.20 -20.30
CA THR A 401 24.92 -7.46 -21.51
C THR A 401 26.21 -6.68 -21.29
N LEU A 402 26.38 -6.06 -20.13
CA LEU A 402 27.43 -5.07 -19.89
C LEU A 402 28.66 -5.62 -19.15
N VAL A 403 28.48 -6.66 -18.34
CA VAL A 403 29.52 -7.14 -17.40
C VAL A 403 29.85 -8.61 -17.62
N ASN A 404 28.87 -9.51 -17.50
CA ASN A 404 29.10 -10.95 -17.57
C ASN A 404 27.96 -11.69 -18.29
N SER A 405 28.17 -12.03 -19.56
CA SER A 405 27.18 -12.72 -20.40
C SER A 405 26.75 -14.10 -19.90
N LYS A 406 27.51 -14.72 -18.99
CA LYS A 406 27.16 -16.02 -18.40
C LYS A 406 26.42 -15.90 -17.07
N ALA A 407 26.28 -14.70 -16.50
CA ALA A 407 25.77 -14.52 -15.15
C ALA A 407 24.37 -15.12 -14.94
N MET A 408 24.21 -15.99 -13.95
CA MET A 408 22.97 -16.69 -13.63
C MET A 408 22.73 -16.73 -12.12
N PRO A 409 21.48 -16.49 -11.65
CA PRO A 409 21.16 -16.63 -10.25
C PRO A 409 21.33 -18.08 -9.78
N PHE A 410 21.79 -18.26 -8.55
CA PHE A 410 22.00 -19.57 -7.89
C PHE A 410 23.00 -20.52 -8.58
N SER A 411 23.80 -20.05 -9.56
CA SER A 411 24.86 -20.88 -10.14
C SER A 411 25.99 -21.11 -9.13
N ALA A 412 26.43 -22.36 -9.01
CA ALA A 412 27.59 -22.74 -8.19
C ALA A 412 28.93 -22.49 -8.93
N ASP A 413 28.88 -22.18 -10.23
CA ASP A 413 30.06 -21.81 -11.00
C ASP A 413 30.46 -20.36 -10.71
N ALA A 414 31.70 -20.16 -10.30
CA ALA A 414 32.26 -18.84 -10.02
C ALA A 414 32.26 -17.92 -11.26
N GLU A 415 32.31 -18.48 -12.48
CA GLU A 415 32.22 -17.70 -13.73
C GLU A 415 30.80 -17.18 -14.02
N GLU A 416 29.78 -17.76 -13.40
CA GLU A 416 28.36 -17.40 -13.59
C GLU A 416 27.78 -16.68 -12.36
N ALA A 417 28.52 -16.64 -11.25
CA ALA A 417 28.07 -16.09 -9.99
C ALA A 417 27.68 -14.61 -10.11
N LEU A 418 26.54 -14.26 -9.50
CA LEU A 418 26.12 -12.88 -9.34
C LEU A 418 26.80 -12.22 -8.14
N PRO A 419 27.14 -10.93 -8.22
CA PRO A 419 27.63 -10.17 -7.08
C PRO A 419 26.63 -10.12 -5.92
N GLU A 420 27.10 -9.91 -4.69
CA GLU A 420 26.27 -9.90 -3.47
C GLU A 420 25.18 -8.82 -3.44
N TYR A 421 25.22 -7.83 -4.32
CA TYR A 421 24.19 -6.79 -4.44
C TYR A 421 23.00 -7.20 -5.33
N PHE A 422 23.03 -8.39 -5.94
CA PHE A 422 21.88 -9.03 -6.59
C PHE A 422 21.02 -9.77 -5.55
N LEU A 423 20.26 -8.99 -4.79
CA LEU A 423 19.30 -9.53 -3.82
C LEU A 423 17.91 -9.68 -4.44
N SER A 424 17.27 -10.80 -4.11
CA SER A 424 15.86 -11.06 -4.40
C SER A 424 15.01 -10.94 -3.13
N SER A 425 13.69 -10.96 -3.25
CA SER A 425 12.79 -10.94 -2.09
C SER A 425 13.01 -12.07 -1.07
N GLU A 426 13.67 -13.16 -1.45
CA GLU A 426 13.96 -14.28 -0.53
C GLU A 426 15.14 -13.99 0.40
N ASN A 427 16.08 -13.17 -0.07
CA ASN A 427 17.35 -12.93 0.61
C ASN A 427 17.36 -11.58 1.35
N ILE A 428 16.18 -10.99 1.58
CA ILE A 428 16.02 -9.71 2.24
C ILE A 428 15.24 -9.91 3.53
N GLU A 429 15.83 -9.45 4.63
CA GLU A 429 15.20 -9.49 5.94
C GLU A 429 13.92 -8.64 5.96
N PRO A 430 12.82 -9.09 6.62
CA PRO A 430 11.57 -8.31 6.70
C PRO A 430 11.77 -6.88 7.21
N LYS A 431 12.71 -6.69 8.14
CA LYS A 431 13.08 -5.36 8.65
C LYS A 431 13.58 -4.43 7.55
N ALA A 432 14.40 -4.92 6.61
CA ALA A 432 14.93 -4.14 5.49
C ALA A 432 13.80 -3.70 4.54
N HIS A 433 12.77 -4.53 4.34
CA HIS A 433 11.57 -4.13 3.60
C HIS A 433 10.86 -2.95 4.28
N VAL A 434 10.66 -3.01 5.60
CA VAL A 434 10.04 -1.92 6.37
C VAL A 434 10.89 -0.64 6.32
N ASP A 435 12.21 -0.76 6.43
CA ASP A 435 13.11 0.40 6.41
C ASP A 435 13.08 1.13 5.06
N VAL A 436 13.08 0.41 3.93
CA VAL A 436 12.95 1.02 2.60
C VAL A 436 11.58 1.68 2.43
N GLN A 437 10.50 1.05 2.89
CA GLN A 437 9.17 1.67 2.87
C GLN A 437 9.15 2.96 3.71
N ALA A 438 9.74 2.94 4.90
CA ALA A 438 9.81 4.09 5.79
C ALA A 438 10.63 5.24 5.20
N ALA A 439 11.73 4.93 4.51
CA ALA A 439 12.54 5.92 3.81
C ALA A 439 11.73 6.68 2.75
N ALA A 440 10.94 5.97 1.93
CA ALA A 440 10.07 6.59 0.93
C ALA A 440 8.86 7.31 1.56
N GLN A 441 8.22 6.72 2.58
CA GLN A 441 6.93 7.18 3.12
C GLN A 441 6.96 8.62 3.66
N LYS A 442 8.13 9.08 4.12
CA LYS A 442 8.37 10.47 4.58
C LYS A 442 7.98 11.52 3.53
N TRP A 443 8.10 11.17 2.25
CA TRP A 443 7.93 12.07 1.11
C TRP A 443 6.78 11.63 0.20
N VAL A 444 5.88 10.79 0.71
CA VAL A 444 4.67 10.34 -0.01
C VAL A 444 3.42 10.80 0.75
N ASP A 445 2.69 11.76 0.18
CA ASP A 445 1.48 12.36 0.77
C ASP A 445 0.27 11.41 0.82
N SER A 446 0.05 10.57 -0.18
CA SER A 446 -0.95 9.48 -0.09
C SER A 446 -0.40 8.29 0.71
N SER A 447 -0.10 7.15 0.10
CA SER A 447 0.45 5.95 0.75
C SER A 447 1.26 5.14 -0.26
N ILE A 448 1.79 4.00 0.18
CA ILE A 448 2.63 3.10 -0.60
C ILE A 448 2.03 1.70 -0.55
N SER A 449 1.86 1.08 -1.72
CA SER A 449 1.60 -0.35 -1.82
C SER A 449 2.92 -1.09 -1.85
N LYS A 450 3.20 -1.82 -0.77
CA LYS A 450 4.39 -2.66 -0.64
C LYS A 450 4.04 -3.94 0.11
N THR A 451 4.55 -5.05 -0.37
CA THR A 451 4.57 -6.34 0.29
C THR A 451 5.92 -6.56 0.98
N ILE A 452 5.88 -6.79 2.29
CA ILE A 452 7.01 -7.30 3.07
C ILE A 452 6.99 -8.82 2.90
N ASN A 453 7.94 -9.37 2.15
CA ASN A 453 8.07 -10.81 2.02
C ASN A 453 8.68 -11.35 3.31
N VAL A 454 8.04 -12.38 3.86
CA VAL A 454 8.45 -13.00 5.11
C VAL A 454 8.82 -14.46 4.83
N PRO A 455 10.00 -14.93 5.28
CA PRO A 455 10.38 -16.32 5.16
C PRO A 455 9.33 -17.27 5.76
N THR A 456 9.14 -18.42 5.12
CA THR A 456 8.20 -19.46 5.57
C THR A 456 8.52 -19.94 6.98
N ASP A 457 9.79 -19.97 7.35
CA ASP A 457 10.31 -20.39 8.67
C ASP A 457 10.43 -19.25 9.69
N CYS A 458 9.91 -18.05 9.39
CA CYS A 458 9.91 -16.94 10.33
C CYS A 458 9.13 -17.28 11.61
N GLU A 459 9.80 -17.14 12.77
CA GLU A 459 9.19 -17.35 14.08
C GLU A 459 8.00 -16.40 14.31
N TYR A 460 6.93 -16.92 14.90
CA TYR A 460 5.67 -16.18 15.06
C TYR A 460 5.82 -14.88 15.86
N GLU A 461 6.64 -14.86 16.91
CA GLU A 461 6.87 -13.62 17.67
C GLU A 461 7.67 -12.59 16.85
N ALA A 462 8.66 -13.03 16.06
CA ALA A 462 9.39 -12.14 15.15
C ALA A 462 8.46 -11.57 14.06
N PHE A 463 7.48 -12.35 13.58
CA PHE A 463 6.46 -11.88 12.65
C PHE A 463 5.61 -10.74 13.24
N LYS A 464 5.20 -10.88 14.51
CA LYS A 464 4.42 -9.83 15.20
C LYS A 464 5.19 -8.51 15.30
N ASP A 465 6.50 -8.60 15.52
CA ASP A 465 7.36 -7.43 15.65
C ASP A 465 7.46 -6.61 14.36
N ILE A 466 7.25 -7.21 13.17
CA ILE A 466 7.21 -6.49 11.89
C ILE A 466 6.15 -5.38 11.92
N TYR A 467 4.95 -5.69 12.41
CA TYR A 467 3.84 -4.73 12.46
C TYR A 467 4.04 -3.66 13.53
N LEU A 468 4.58 -4.04 14.70
CA LEU A 468 4.92 -3.07 15.75
C LEU A 468 6.03 -2.12 15.30
N TYR A 469 7.00 -2.63 14.54
CA TYR A 469 8.09 -1.86 13.95
C TYR A 469 7.58 -0.94 12.83
N ALA A 470 6.68 -1.41 11.96
CA ALA A 470 6.02 -0.58 10.96
C ALA A 470 5.26 0.60 11.60
N ALA A 471 4.55 0.35 12.71
CA ALA A 471 3.89 1.39 13.49
C ALA A 471 4.90 2.37 14.11
N GLU A 472 6.02 1.89 14.65
CA GLU A 472 7.10 2.73 15.18
C GLU A 472 7.71 3.65 14.12
N LYS A 473 7.83 3.16 12.89
CA LYS A 473 8.34 3.92 11.75
C LYS A 473 7.36 4.93 11.18
N GLY A 474 6.13 5.01 11.71
CA GLY A 474 5.11 5.93 11.22
C GLY A 474 4.62 5.60 9.82
N LEU A 475 4.61 4.32 9.44
CA LEU A 475 4.03 3.90 8.16
C LEU A 475 2.52 4.14 8.13
N LYS A 476 1.95 4.28 6.94
CA LYS A 476 0.49 4.41 6.75
C LYS A 476 -0.22 3.06 6.60
N GLY A 477 0.54 2.02 6.24
CA GLY A 477 0.06 0.65 6.17
C GLY A 477 1.21 -0.35 6.12
N CYS A 478 0.90 -1.60 6.43
CA CYS A 478 1.85 -2.71 6.45
C CYS A 478 1.17 -3.97 5.91
N THR A 479 1.76 -4.57 4.87
CA THR A 479 1.27 -5.81 4.27
C THR A 479 2.42 -6.80 4.25
N THR A 480 2.27 -7.93 4.95
CA THR A 480 3.21 -9.04 4.85
C THR A 480 2.67 -10.12 3.93
N PHE A 481 3.55 -10.77 3.20
CA PHE A 481 3.25 -12.04 2.55
C PHE A 481 4.23 -13.09 3.08
N ARG A 482 3.67 -14.12 3.72
CA ARG A 482 4.40 -15.32 4.12
C ARG A 482 3.81 -16.47 3.33
N PHE A 483 4.65 -17.21 2.61
CA PHE A 483 4.17 -18.42 1.94
C PHE A 483 3.82 -19.46 3.01
N ASN A 484 2.57 -19.93 2.99
CA ASN A 484 2.10 -21.00 3.86
C ASN A 484 1.53 -22.10 2.95
N PRO A 485 2.23 -23.23 2.77
CA PRO A 485 1.80 -24.29 1.86
C PRO A 485 0.46 -24.94 2.25
N GLU A 486 0.05 -24.82 3.52
CA GLU A 486 -1.23 -25.34 4.01
C GLU A 486 -2.43 -24.44 3.65
N ALA A 487 -2.19 -23.15 3.38
CA ALA A 487 -3.24 -22.14 3.19
C ALA A 487 -3.20 -21.43 1.82
N PHE A 488 -2.03 -21.34 1.19
CA PHE A 488 -1.83 -20.64 -0.08
C PHE A 488 -1.41 -21.58 -1.20
N GLN A 489 -2.13 -21.49 -2.31
CA GLN A 489 -1.73 -21.99 -3.62
C GLN A 489 -1.62 -20.77 -4.54
N GLY A 490 -0.41 -20.22 -4.66
CA GLY A 490 -0.14 -18.92 -5.28
C GLY A 490 -0.01 -18.97 -6.82
N VAL A 491 -0.17 -17.82 -7.47
CA VAL A 491 0.07 -17.64 -8.93
C VAL A 491 1.57 -17.50 -9.27
N LEU A 492 2.39 -17.17 -8.26
CA LEU A 492 3.85 -17.14 -8.32
C LEU A 492 4.35 -18.18 -7.32
N VAL A 493 4.70 -19.36 -7.82
CA VAL A 493 5.28 -20.43 -7.00
C VAL A 493 6.66 -20.73 -7.56
N LYS A 494 7.65 -20.80 -6.67
CA LYS A 494 9.02 -21.19 -7.06
C LYS A 494 9.07 -22.69 -7.28
N GLU A 495 10.02 -23.13 -8.07
CA GLU A 495 10.22 -24.56 -8.35
C GLU A 495 10.55 -25.33 -7.07
N SER A 496 11.33 -24.74 -6.16
CA SER A 496 11.63 -25.28 -4.82
C SER A 496 10.41 -25.35 -3.88
N ASP A 497 9.50 -24.37 -3.96
CA ASP A 497 8.29 -24.33 -3.12
C ASP A 497 7.26 -25.38 -3.60
N LEU A 498 7.19 -25.59 -4.93
CA LEU A 498 6.43 -26.67 -5.56
C LEU A 498 7.00 -28.05 -5.20
N GLU A 499 8.32 -28.22 -5.23
CA GLU A 499 9.01 -29.48 -4.89
C GLU A 499 8.74 -29.95 -3.46
N ASN A 500 8.58 -29.00 -2.52
CA ASN A 500 8.44 -29.29 -1.10
C ASN A 500 6.98 -29.41 -0.63
N THR A 501 6.01 -29.13 -1.51
CA THR A 501 4.58 -29.22 -1.19
C THR A 501 3.98 -30.50 -1.77
N ILE A 502 3.30 -31.30 -0.92
CA ILE A 502 2.64 -32.54 -1.34
C ILE A 502 1.16 -32.26 -1.61
N TYR A 503 0.71 -32.61 -2.81
CA TYR A 503 -0.66 -32.46 -3.28
C TYR A 503 -1.34 -33.83 -3.31
N SER A 504 -2.52 -33.90 -2.72
CA SER A 504 -3.25 -35.14 -2.49
C SER A 504 -4.52 -35.17 -3.34
N PHE A 505 -4.68 -36.17 -4.20
CA PHE A 505 -5.83 -36.32 -5.08
C PHE A 505 -6.65 -37.54 -4.67
N THR A 506 -7.96 -37.35 -4.48
CA THR A 506 -8.88 -38.46 -4.25
C THR A 506 -9.37 -39.00 -5.59
N LEU A 507 -9.12 -40.28 -5.85
CA LEU A 507 -9.58 -40.99 -7.04
C LEU A 507 -11.06 -41.39 -6.92
N GLU A 508 -11.68 -41.76 -8.04
CA GLU A 508 -13.10 -42.17 -8.08
C GLU A 508 -13.42 -43.37 -7.19
N ASP A 509 -12.43 -44.23 -6.91
CA ASP A 509 -12.56 -45.38 -6.02
C ASP A 509 -12.39 -45.02 -4.53
N GLY A 510 -12.21 -43.73 -4.21
CA GLY A 510 -12.02 -43.22 -2.87
C GLY A 510 -10.60 -43.38 -2.32
N SER A 511 -9.67 -43.97 -3.09
CA SER A 511 -8.26 -43.99 -2.73
C SER A 511 -7.62 -42.63 -2.96
N THR A 512 -6.48 -42.39 -2.32
CA THR A 512 -5.77 -41.11 -2.39
C THR A 512 -4.37 -41.32 -2.93
N VAL A 513 -3.96 -40.48 -3.87
CA VAL A 513 -2.61 -40.45 -4.44
C VAL A 513 -1.96 -39.11 -4.16
N GLU A 514 -0.66 -39.14 -3.83
CA GLU A 514 0.10 -37.95 -3.43
C GLU A 514 1.24 -37.72 -4.41
N PHE A 515 1.39 -36.46 -4.82
CA PHE A 515 2.44 -36.01 -5.73
C PHE A 515 3.10 -34.76 -5.18
N LYS A 516 4.40 -34.57 -5.44
CA LYS A 516 5.04 -33.27 -5.19
C LYS A 516 4.53 -32.25 -6.20
N GLY A 517 4.45 -30.98 -5.82
CA GLY A 517 3.85 -29.92 -6.64
C GLY A 517 4.42 -29.78 -8.06
N ASN A 518 5.70 -30.11 -8.26
CA ASN A 518 6.37 -30.08 -9.55
C ASN A 518 6.31 -31.40 -10.33
N GLU A 519 5.81 -32.49 -9.75
CA GLU A 519 5.69 -33.77 -10.44
C GLU A 519 4.62 -33.70 -11.53
N GLU A 520 4.93 -34.31 -12.68
CA GLU A 520 4.00 -34.39 -13.80
C GLU A 520 2.98 -35.52 -13.56
N VAL A 521 1.71 -35.15 -13.60
CA VAL A 521 0.54 -36.00 -13.44
C VAL A 521 -0.24 -35.99 -14.75
N GLU A 522 -0.50 -37.17 -15.29
CA GLU A 522 -1.40 -37.34 -16.44
C GLU A 522 -2.84 -37.48 -15.94
N TYR A 523 -3.72 -36.58 -16.40
CA TYR A 523 -5.13 -36.58 -16.05
C TYR A 523 -5.96 -36.14 -17.28
N ASP A 524 -7.03 -36.89 -17.59
CA ASP A 524 -7.90 -36.66 -18.75
C ASP A 524 -7.15 -36.56 -20.11
N GLY A 525 -6.05 -37.30 -20.27
CA GLY A 525 -5.24 -37.34 -21.50
C GLY A 525 -4.29 -36.15 -21.69
N GLU A 526 -4.15 -35.28 -20.68
CA GLU A 526 -3.18 -34.18 -20.66
C GLU A 526 -2.21 -34.31 -19.48
N THR A 527 -0.98 -33.82 -19.66
CA THR A 527 0.04 -33.80 -18.61
C THR A 527 0.08 -32.43 -17.94
N HIS A 528 -0.02 -32.43 -16.62
CA HIS A 528 0.00 -31.24 -15.78
C HIS A 528 0.99 -31.42 -14.64
N THR A 529 1.59 -30.35 -14.12
CA THR A 529 2.23 -30.44 -12.80
C THR A 529 1.15 -30.63 -11.72
N ALA A 530 1.41 -31.44 -10.69
CA ALA A 530 0.46 -31.73 -9.62
C ALA A 530 -0.20 -30.47 -9.02
N ALA A 531 0.58 -29.42 -8.76
CA ALA A 531 0.03 -28.16 -8.23
C ALA A 531 -1.03 -27.53 -9.14
N ASN A 532 -0.71 -27.38 -10.44
CA ASN A 532 -1.64 -26.80 -11.42
C ASN A 532 -2.91 -27.65 -11.63
N LEU A 533 -2.78 -28.98 -11.61
CA LEU A 533 -3.93 -29.89 -11.73
C LEU A 533 -4.84 -29.77 -10.51
N PHE A 534 -4.25 -29.77 -9.31
CA PHE A 534 -4.98 -29.63 -8.06
C PHE A 534 -5.77 -28.31 -8.02
N ASP A 535 -5.14 -27.20 -8.41
CA ASP A 535 -5.80 -25.89 -8.47
C ASP A 535 -6.95 -25.86 -9.48
N ALA A 536 -6.75 -26.43 -10.66
CA ALA A 536 -7.78 -26.47 -11.70
C ALA A 536 -9.02 -27.27 -11.30
N LEU A 537 -8.81 -28.38 -10.58
CA LEU A 537 -9.89 -29.20 -10.03
C LEU A 537 -10.58 -28.50 -8.84
N LYS A 538 -9.81 -27.90 -7.91
CA LYS A 538 -10.32 -27.20 -6.72
C LYS A 538 -11.14 -25.96 -7.05
N GLU A 539 -10.65 -25.12 -7.97
CA GLU A 539 -11.37 -23.93 -8.41
C GLU A 539 -12.45 -24.24 -9.47
N GLY A 540 -12.50 -25.48 -9.94
CA GLY A 540 -13.51 -26.00 -10.85
C GLY A 540 -13.49 -25.33 -12.22
N TYR A 541 -12.31 -24.96 -12.73
CA TYR A 541 -12.13 -24.47 -14.10
C TYR A 541 -11.50 -25.49 -15.04
N TYR A 542 -11.11 -26.67 -14.54
CA TYR A 542 -10.69 -27.78 -15.39
C TYR A 542 -11.79 -28.13 -16.41
N GLY A 543 -11.45 -28.14 -17.70
CA GLY A 543 -12.39 -28.40 -18.80
C GLY A 543 -13.41 -27.28 -19.13
N LYS A 544 -13.27 -26.07 -18.56
CA LYS A 544 -14.22 -24.94 -18.80
C LYS A 544 -13.84 -23.98 -19.92
N PHE A 545 -12.76 -24.24 -20.68
CA PHE A 545 -12.30 -23.40 -21.79
C PHE A 545 -12.08 -24.20 -23.07
#